data_AF-A0A423W6C3-F1
#
_entry.id   AF-A0A423W6C3-F1
#
_cell.length_a   1.000
_cell.length_b   1.000
_cell.length_c   1.000
_cell.angle_alpha   90.00
_cell.angle_beta   90.00
_cell.angle_gamma   90.00
#
_symmetry.space_group_name_H-M   'P 1'
#
loop_
_entity.id
_entity.type
_entity.pdbx_description
1 polymer ?
#
loop_
_entity_poly.entity_id
_entity_poly.type
_entity_poly.pdbx_seq_one_letter_code
_entity_poly.pdbx_strand_id
1 'polypeptide(L)'
;MAFKWSNSPPWTLRAKARYGAIEGPRATAQAGRTDIRFPKELMPMAHTILPLRALHYIKSHHPREKYHAALEHLFHKFWTPPNLNLSQADVLAGVLADYKGFSPEECKMILEGARSQEMKDALTRSTQSALDKGAFGAPWLWVRNDKGVAEPFFGSDRFHHVYKFLGLPYQDLELLPPGGRAKL
;
A
#
# COMPACT_ATOMS: atom_id res chain seq x y z
N MET A 1 13.89 -26.68 -3.89
CA MET A 1 12.52 -26.85 -3.33
C MET A 1 11.92 -25.46 -3.14
N ALA A 2 10.94 -25.07 -3.95
CA ALA A 2 10.22 -23.82 -3.73
C ALA A 2 9.23 -24.03 -2.57
N PHE A 3 9.49 -23.41 -1.42
CA PHE A 3 8.49 -23.33 -0.36
C PHE A 3 7.28 -22.55 -0.91
N LYS A 4 6.20 -23.28 -1.22
CA LYS A 4 4.92 -22.70 -1.59
C LYS A 4 4.30 -22.17 -0.30
N TRP A 5 4.58 -20.92 0.03
CA TRP A 5 4.01 -20.25 1.21
C TRP A 5 2.49 -20.30 1.12
N SER A 6 1.85 -21.07 2.01
CA SER A 6 0.39 -21.06 2.17
C SER A 6 -0.02 -19.82 2.96
N ASN A 7 -0.08 -18.67 2.29
CA ASN A 7 -0.66 -17.47 2.88
C ASN A 7 -2.15 -17.40 2.55
N SER A 8 -2.99 -17.42 3.58
CA SER A 8 -4.43 -17.20 3.45
C SER A 8 -4.75 -15.76 3.84
N PRO A 9 -5.50 -15.01 3.02
CA PRO A 9 -5.87 -13.66 3.39
C PRO A 9 -6.61 -13.63 4.73
N PRO A 10 -6.36 -12.64 5.61
CA PRO A 10 -6.88 -12.66 6.97
C PRO A 10 -8.41 -12.66 7.02
N TRP A 11 -9.09 -12.11 6.02
CA TRP A 11 -10.55 -12.07 5.95
C TRP A 11 -11.22 -13.42 5.62
N THR A 12 -10.47 -14.42 5.14
CA THR A 12 -11.05 -15.76 4.91
C THR A 12 -11.30 -16.52 6.22
N LEU A 13 -10.60 -16.15 7.30
CA LEU A 13 -10.84 -16.69 8.64
C LEU A 13 -11.84 -15.81 9.40
N ARG A 14 -13.02 -16.37 9.73
CA ARG A 14 -14.14 -15.64 10.36
C ARG A 14 -13.74 -14.83 11.60
N ALA A 15 -12.89 -15.39 12.46
CA ALA A 15 -12.43 -14.70 13.67
C ALA A 15 -11.60 -13.44 13.34
N LYS A 16 -10.67 -13.55 12.38
CA LYS A 16 -9.85 -12.42 11.91
C LYS A 16 -10.69 -11.38 11.16
N ALA A 17 -11.67 -11.80 10.37
CA ALA A 17 -12.60 -10.89 9.69
C ALA A 17 -13.41 -10.05 10.70
N ARG A 18 -13.95 -10.66 11.75
CA ARG A 18 -14.67 -9.95 12.83
C ARG A 18 -13.78 -8.96 13.56
N TYR A 19 -12.56 -9.36 13.89
CA TYR A 19 -11.59 -8.47 14.53
C TYR A 19 -11.21 -7.29 13.62
N GLY A 20 -10.99 -7.54 12.32
CA GLY A 20 -10.67 -6.50 11.34
C GLY A 20 -11.76 -5.44 11.19
N ALA A 21 -13.04 -5.80 11.37
CA ALA A 21 -14.14 -4.84 11.37
C ALA A 21 -14.09 -3.86 12.57
N ILE A 22 -13.44 -4.26 13.68
CA ILE A 22 -13.24 -3.44 14.88
C ILE A 22 -11.95 -2.62 14.77
N GLU A 23 -10.85 -3.24 14.32
CA GLU A 23 -9.56 -2.57 14.20
C GLU A 23 -9.46 -1.61 13.01
N GLY A 24 -10.15 -1.89 11.90
CA GLY A 24 -10.12 -1.04 10.71
C GLY A 24 -10.41 0.43 11.02
N PRO A 25 -11.52 0.76 11.70
CA PRO A 25 -11.82 2.13 12.13
C PRO A 25 -10.76 2.74 13.07
N ARG A 26 -10.12 1.94 13.94
CA ARG A 26 -9.06 2.43 14.83
C ARG A 26 -7.82 2.81 14.04
N ALA A 27 -7.38 1.92 13.14
CA ALA A 27 -6.22 2.14 12.29
C ALA A 27 -6.41 3.36 11.37
N THR A 28 -7.59 3.53 10.77
CA THR A 28 -7.87 4.68 9.90
C THR A 28 -7.97 5.98 10.68
N ALA A 29 -8.55 5.97 11.89
CA ALA A 29 -8.55 7.13 12.78
C ALA A 29 -7.14 7.51 13.22
N GLN A 30 -6.31 6.54 13.62
CA GLN A 30 -4.92 6.77 13.99
C GLN A 30 -4.10 7.37 12.84
N ALA A 31 -4.39 6.96 11.60
CA ALA A 31 -3.75 7.51 10.40
C ALA A 31 -4.34 8.85 9.92
N GLY A 32 -5.39 9.37 10.57
CA GLY A 32 -6.08 10.59 10.12
C GLY A 32 -6.84 10.44 8.79
N ARG A 33 -7.17 9.20 8.40
CA ARG A 33 -7.83 8.83 7.12
C ARG A 33 -9.16 8.12 7.37
N THR A 34 -10.03 8.74 8.16
CA THR A 34 -11.31 8.16 8.62
C THR A 34 -12.32 7.90 7.49
N ASP A 35 -12.03 8.38 6.28
CA ASP A 35 -12.80 8.20 5.04
C ASP A 35 -12.51 6.86 4.32
N ILE A 36 -11.40 6.18 4.65
CA ILE A 36 -11.06 4.89 4.05
C ILE A 36 -12.13 3.84 4.38
N ARG A 37 -12.66 3.19 3.34
CA ARG A 37 -13.61 2.08 3.44
C ARG A 37 -13.24 0.99 2.44
N PHE A 38 -13.26 -0.25 2.90
CA PHE A 38 -13.09 -1.41 2.01
C PHE A 38 -14.18 -1.39 0.92
N PRO A 39 -13.82 -1.64 -0.35
CA PRO A 39 -14.80 -1.84 -1.40
C PRO A 39 -15.74 -3.02 -1.06
N LYS A 40 -17.02 -2.90 -1.41
CA LYS A 40 -17.99 -4.01 -1.23
C LYS A 40 -17.53 -5.28 -1.92
N GLU A 41 -17.06 -5.13 -3.16
CA GLU A 41 -16.55 -6.21 -4.01
C GLU A 41 -15.01 -6.29 -3.97
N LEU A 42 -14.43 -6.39 -2.76
CA LEU A 42 -12.97 -6.38 -2.58
C LEU A 42 -12.26 -7.47 -3.38
N MET A 43 -12.78 -8.70 -3.40
CA MET A 43 -12.12 -9.84 -4.03
C MET A 43 -11.83 -9.63 -5.53
N PRO A 44 -12.82 -9.26 -6.38
CA PRO A 44 -12.54 -8.97 -7.78
C PRO A 44 -11.72 -7.68 -7.97
N MET A 45 -11.90 -6.67 -7.11
CA MET A 45 -11.17 -5.39 -7.20
C MET A 45 -9.69 -5.53 -6.78
N ALA A 46 -9.34 -6.50 -5.94
CA ALA A 46 -7.99 -6.72 -5.45
C ALA A 46 -7.01 -7.26 -6.52
N HIS A 47 -7.50 -7.60 -7.72
CA HIS A 47 -6.66 -7.97 -8.87
C HIS A 47 -5.94 -6.74 -9.48
N THR A 48 -5.01 -6.18 -8.71
CA THR A 48 -4.35 -4.90 -8.98
C THR A 48 -3.15 -4.99 -9.94
N ILE A 49 -3.05 -6.05 -10.75
CA ILE A 49 -1.90 -6.27 -11.64
C ILE A 49 -1.71 -5.10 -12.62
N LEU A 50 -2.78 -4.65 -13.28
CA LEU A 50 -2.71 -3.53 -14.23
C LEU A 50 -2.26 -2.21 -13.56
N PRO A 51 -2.91 -1.72 -12.47
CA PRO A 51 -2.49 -0.48 -11.83
C PRO A 51 -1.10 -0.58 -11.20
N LEU A 52 -0.67 -1.75 -10.69
CA LEU A 52 0.70 -1.94 -10.20
C LEU A 52 1.74 -1.84 -11.33
N ARG A 53 1.45 -2.34 -12.53
CA ARG A 53 2.33 -2.14 -13.70
C ARG A 53 2.37 -0.68 -14.15
N ALA A 54 1.23 0.02 -14.12
CA ALA A 54 1.20 1.46 -14.38
C ALA A 54 2.06 2.24 -13.37
N LEU A 55 1.99 1.90 -12.09
CA LEU A 55 2.85 2.50 -11.05
C LEU A 55 4.34 2.20 -11.27
N HIS A 56 4.69 1.01 -11.76
CA HIS A 56 6.06 0.71 -12.17
C HIS A 56 6.52 1.59 -13.35
N TYR A 57 5.67 1.81 -14.35
CA TYR A 57 5.97 2.69 -15.48
C TYR A 57 6.18 4.13 -15.01
N ILE A 58 5.27 4.63 -14.17
CA ILE A 58 5.35 5.98 -13.62
C ILE A 58 6.65 6.17 -12.85
N LYS A 59 7.03 5.19 -12.03
CA LYS A 59 8.26 5.21 -11.24
C LYS A 59 9.53 5.28 -12.10
N SER A 60 9.55 4.68 -13.29
CA SER A 60 10.74 4.67 -14.15
C SER A 60 10.82 5.88 -15.10
N HIS A 61 9.70 6.55 -15.40
CA HIS A 61 9.65 7.62 -16.41
C HIS A 61 9.37 9.01 -15.84
N HIS A 62 9.03 9.13 -14.57
CA HIS A 62 8.71 10.41 -13.94
C HIS A 62 9.49 10.66 -12.64
N PRO A 63 9.62 11.93 -12.20
CA PRO A 63 10.21 12.26 -10.91
C PRO A 63 9.50 11.55 -9.74
N ARG A 64 10.27 11.27 -8.69
CA ARG A 64 9.81 10.53 -7.50
C ARG A 64 8.57 11.17 -6.86
N GLU A 65 8.52 12.49 -6.82
CA GLU A 65 7.43 13.26 -6.24
C GLU A 65 6.13 13.03 -7.04
N LYS A 66 6.23 12.99 -8.37
CA LYS A 66 5.11 12.68 -9.27
C LYS A 66 4.64 11.24 -9.11
N TYR A 67 5.57 10.29 -8.93
CA TYR A 67 5.25 8.90 -8.60
C TYR A 67 4.50 8.77 -7.27
N HIS A 68 4.98 9.41 -6.19
CA HIS A 68 4.32 9.35 -4.88
C HIS A 68 2.92 9.95 -4.91
N ALA A 69 2.75 11.09 -5.58
CA ALA A 69 1.44 11.73 -5.69
C ALA A 69 0.46 10.90 -6.55
N ALA A 70 0.92 10.28 -7.64
CA ALA A 70 0.11 9.34 -8.41
C ALA A 70 -0.26 8.08 -7.61
N LEU A 71 0.69 7.53 -6.83
CA LEU A 71 0.44 6.41 -5.92
C LEU A 71 -0.64 6.76 -4.90
N GLU A 72 -0.53 7.91 -4.22
CA GLU A 72 -1.53 8.39 -3.27
C GLU A 72 -2.90 8.57 -3.94
N HIS A 73 -2.96 9.15 -5.14
CA HIS A 73 -4.21 9.32 -5.89
C HIS A 73 -4.88 7.98 -6.21
N LEU A 74 -4.13 7.00 -6.72
CA LEU A 74 -4.64 5.66 -6.99
C LEU A 74 -5.12 4.96 -5.71
N PHE A 75 -4.37 5.08 -4.61
CA PHE A 75 -4.80 4.55 -3.31
C PHE A 75 -6.10 5.19 -2.84
N HIS A 76 -6.22 6.52 -2.94
CA HIS A 76 -7.43 7.24 -2.56
C HIS A 76 -8.64 6.78 -3.37
N LYS A 77 -8.53 6.70 -4.71
CA LYS A 77 -9.63 6.23 -5.57
C LYS A 77 -10.01 4.76 -5.33
N PHE A 78 -9.07 3.93 -4.89
CA PHE A 78 -9.36 2.53 -4.56
C PHE A 78 -9.98 2.38 -3.17
N TRP A 79 -9.47 3.08 -2.16
CA TRP A 79 -9.79 2.87 -0.74
C TRP A 79 -10.81 3.84 -0.16
N THR A 80 -11.17 4.93 -0.85
CA THR A 80 -12.17 5.89 -0.39
C THR A 80 -13.43 5.82 -1.27
N PRO A 81 -14.64 5.79 -0.69
CA PRO A 81 -15.88 5.83 -1.46
C PRO A 81 -16.05 7.12 -2.30
N PRO A 82 -16.60 7.03 -3.52
CA PRO A 82 -16.94 5.80 -4.22
C PRO A 82 -15.68 5.04 -4.67
N ASN A 83 -15.52 3.79 -4.23
CA ASN A 83 -14.36 2.98 -4.58
C ASN A 83 -14.39 2.63 -6.07
N LEU A 84 -13.27 2.81 -6.76
CA LEU A 84 -13.15 2.53 -8.20
C LEU A 84 -12.35 1.24 -8.46
N ASN A 85 -12.86 0.40 -9.37
CA ASN A 85 -12.17 -0.83 -9.75
C ASN A 85 -11.03 -0.55 -10.74
N LEU A 86 -9.85 -0.27 -10.20
CA LEU A 86 -8.65 0.02 -10.99
C LEU A 86 -8.11 -1.17 -11.77
N SER A 87 -8.65 -2.38 -11.59
CA SER A 87 -8.30 -3.53 -12.45
C SER A 87 -8.85 -3.38 -13.87
N GLN A 88 -9.88 -2.54 -14.06
CA GLN A 88 -10.49 -2.27 -15.36
C GLN A 88 -9.74 -1.14 -16.06
N ALA A 89 -9.39 -1.35 -17.34
CA ALA A 89 -8.50 -0.46 -18.06
C ALA A 89 -9.12 0.92 -18.34
N ASP A 90 -10.43 0.97 -18.61
CA ASP A 90 -11.22 2.18 -18.79
C ASP A 90 -11.33 3.00 -17.50
N VAL A 91 -11.58 2.32 -16.37
CA VAL A 91 -11.63 2.96 -15.04
C VAL A 91 -10.25 3.52 -14.66
N LEU A 92 -9.18 2.75 -14.86
CA LEU A 92 -7.82 3.24 -14.62
C LEU A 92 -7.48 4.42 -15.52
N ALA A 93 -7.88 4.39 -16.80
CA ALA A 93 -7.67 5.51 -17.71
C ALA A 93 -8.37 6.79 -17.24
N GLY A 94 -9.64 6.68 -16.81
CA GLY A 94 -10.37 7.80 -16.23
C GLY A 94 -9.72 8.35 -14.96
N VAL A 95 -9.22 7.47 -14.08
CA VAL A 95 -8.53 7.87 -12.84
C VAL A 95 -7.20 8.56 -13.12
N LEU A 96 -6.43 8.11 -14.12
CA LEU A 96 -5.21 8.78 -14.56
C LEU A 96 -5.51 10.15 -15.16
N ALA A 97 -6.56 10.27 -15.98
CA ALA A 97 -6.95 11.55 -16.58
C ALA A 97 -7.49 12.56 -15.57
N ASP A 98 -8.15 12.10 -14.49
CA ASP A 98 -8.59 12.95 -13.36
C ASP A 98 -7.41 13.51 -12.55
N TYR A 99 -6.25 12.85 -12.60
CA TYR A 99 -5.06 13.31 -11.92
C TYR A 99 -4.39 14.45 -12.70
N LYS A 100 -4.51 15.67 -12.18
CA LYS A 100 -3.94 16.90 -12.77
C LYS A 100 -2.43 16.86 -13.03
N GLY A 101 -1.72 15.90 -12.47
CA GLY A 101 -0.28 15.74 -12.69
C GLY A 101 0.07 15.15 -14.05
N PHE A 102 -0.84 14.49 -14.77
CA PHE A 102 -0.54 13.90 -16.08
C PHE A 102 -1.20 14.65 -17.24
N SER A 103 -0.48 14.83 -18.35
CA SER A 103 -1.10 15.22 -19.62
C SER A 103 -1.91 14.05 -20.21
N PRO A 104 -2.82 14.30 -21.17
CA PRO A 104 -3.50 13.22 -21.90
C PRO A 104 -2.53 12.23 -22.57
N GLU A 105 -1.43 12.74 -23.13
CA GLU A 105 -0.38 11.93 -23.75
C GLU A 105 0.35 11.08 -22.70
N GLU A 106 0.68 11.64 -21.54
CA GLU A 106 1.28 10.89 -20.43
C GLU A 106 0.34 9.77 -19.95
N CYS A 107 -0.97 10.05 -19.80
CA CYS A 107 -1.95 9.03 -19.43
C CYS A 107 -1.96 7.87 -20.43
N LYS A 108 -1.93 8.17 -21.73
CA LYS A 108 -1.85 7.15 -22.80
C LYS A 108 -0.56 6.34 -22.70
N MET A 109 0.59 6.99 -22.55
CA MET A 109 1.89 6.34 -22.41
C MET A 109 1.95 5.43 -21.18
N ILE A 110 1.38 5.84 -20.05
CA ILE A 110 1.31 5.03 -18.82
C ILE A 110 0.49 3.75 -19.05
N LEU A 111 -0.67 3.86 -19.69
CA LEU A 111 -1.55 2.71 -19.96
C LEU A 111 -0.94 1.73 -20.95
N GLU A 112 -0.30 2.23 -22.00
CA GLU A 112 0.43 1.41 -22.99
C GLU A 112 1.64 0.75 -22.34
N GLY A 113 2.43 1.53 -21.59
CA GLY A 113 3.58 1.09 -20.82
C GLY A 113 3.25 -0.02 -19.83
N ALA A 114 2.11 0.07 -19.14
CA ALA A 114 1.64 -0.96 -18.21
C ALA A 114 1.39 -2.33 -18.87
N ARG A 115 1.23 -2.38 -20.20
CA ARG A 115 1.04 -3.62 -20.98
C ARG A 115 2.34 -4.18 -21.56
N SER A 116 3.41 -3.40 -21.55
CA SER A 116 4.73 -3.80 -22.05
C SER A 116 5.30 -5.00 -21.31
N GLN A 117 6.19 -5.75 -21.96
CA GLN A 117 6.92 -6.83 -21.31
C GLN A 117 7.81 -6.30 -20.18
N GLU A 118 8.41 -5.12 -20.37
CA GLU A 118 9.26 -4.48 -19.39
C GLU A 118 8.55 -4.27 -18.04
N MET A 119 7.31 -3.77 -18.05
CA MET A 119 6.54 -3.52 -16.82
C MET A 119 5.98 -4.80 -16.20
N LYS A 120 5.67 -5.82 -17.02
CA LYS A 120 5.35 -7.17 -16.51
C LYS A 120 6.53 -7.72 -15.73
N ASP A 121 7.73 -7.65 -16.30
CA ASP A 121 8.93 -8.16 -15.66
C ASP A 121 9.33 -7.32 -14.45
N ALA A 122 9.14 -5.99 -14.50
CA ALA A 122 9.40 -5.11 -13.36
C ALA A 122 8.56 -5.49 -12.14
N LEU A 123 7.26 -5.75 -12.34
CA LEU A 123 6.36 -6.22 -11.28
C LEU A 123 6.74 -7.61 -10.76
N THR A 124 7.07 -8.55 -11.66
CA THR A 124 7.52 -9.89 -11.26
C THR A 124 8.82 -9.82 -10.46
N ARG A 125 9.83 -9.07 -10.92
CA ARG A 125 11.11 -8.91 -10.24
C ARG A 125 10.97 -8.23 -8.87
N SER A 126 10.15 -7.18 -8.76
CA SER A 126 9.95 -6.48 -7.49
C SER A 126 9.26 -7.37 -6.46
N THR A 127 8.24 -8.13 -6.90
CA THR A 127 7.53 -9.09 -6.06
C THR A 127 8.46 -10.24 -5.63
N GLN A 128 9.22 -10.81 -6.55
CA GLN A 128 10.17 -11.88 -6.24
C GLN A 128 11.24 -11.41 -5.25
N SER A 129 11.78 -10.20 -5.43
CA SER A 129 12.74 -9.60 -4.50
C SER A 129 12.21 -9.46 -3.07
N ALA A 130 10.90 -9.23 -2.90
CA ALA A 130 10.26 -9.21 -1.58
C ALA A 130 10.11 -10.63 -1.01
N LEU A 131 9.71 -11.60 -1.84
CA LEU A 131 9.60 -13.01 -1.45
C LEU A 131 10.96 -13.59 -1.04
N ASP A 132 12.02 -13.29 -1.78
CA ASP A 132 13.39 -13.71 -1.48
C ASP A 132 13.88 -13.12 -0.13
N LYS A 133 13.28 -12.01 0.30
CA LYS A 133 13.51 -11.37 1.61
C LYS A 133 12.57 -11.88 2.70
N GLY A 134 11.76 -12.91 2.43
CA GLY A 134 10.86 -13.53 3.40
C GLY A 134 9.49 -12.86 3.54
N ALA A 135 9.10 -11.98 2.61
CA ALA A 135 7.79 -11.35 2.66
C ALA A 135 6.67 -12.39 2.57
N PHE A 136 5.73 -12.35 3.52
CA PHE A 136 4.52 -13.17 3.54
C PHE A 136 3.23 -12.36 3.41
N GLY A 137 3.34 -11.04 3.25
CA GLY A 137 2.19 -10.12 3.16
C GLY A 137 2.64 -8.70 2.85
N ALA A 138 1.68 -7.77 2.83
CA ALA A 138 1.92 -6.35 2.62
C ALA A 138 1.24 -5.48 3.70
N PRO A 139 1.80 -4.30 4.04
CA PRO A 139 3.08 -3.78 3.55
C PRO A 139 4.29 -4.55 4.15
N TRP A 140 5.36 -4.65 3.37
CA TRP A 140 6.65 -5.23 3.76
C TRP A 140 7.75 -4.20 3.51
N LEU A 141 8.38 -3.74 4.58
CA LEU A 141 9.42 -2.71 4.53
C LEU A 141 10.77 -3.37 4.76
N TRP A 142 11.68 -3.23 3.79
CA TRP A 142 13.08 -3.64 3.97
C TRP A 142 13.91 -2.39 4.25
N VAL A 143 14.33 -2.21 5.49
CA VAL A 143 14.95 -0.96 5.97
C VAL A 143 16.44 -1.19 6.19
N ARG A 144 17.28 -0.24 5.78
CA ARG A 144 18.73 -0.25 6.01
C ARG A 144 19.12 0.95 6.88
N ASN A 145 19.93 0.74 7.91
CA ASN A 145 20.46 1.81 8.77
C ASN A 145 21.82 2.34 8.28
N ASP A 146 22.34 3.35 8.98
CA ASP A 146 23.63 4.01 8.73
C ASP A 146 24.85 3.09 8.90
N LYS A 147 24.71 2.01 9.67
CA LYS A 147 25.73 0.95 9.83
C LYS A 147 25.71 -0.09 8.70
N GLY A 148 24.84 0.10 7.70
CA GLY A 148 24.71 -0.82 6.56
C GLY A 148 23.92 -2.09 6.86
N VAL A 149 23.41 -2.29 8.07
CA VAL A 149 22.56 -3.43 8.45
C VAL A 149 21.16 -3.22 7.86
N ALA A 150 20.53 -4.30 7.38
CA ALA A 150 19.17 -4.24 6.86
C ALA A 150 18.29 -5.38 7.39
N GLU A 151 17.06 -5.05 7.77
CA GLU A 151 16.09 -6.01 8.33
C GLU A 151 14.64 -5.71 7.88
N PRO A 152 13.73 -6.72 7.95
CA PRO A 152 12.34 -6.55 7.53
C PRO A 152 11.42 -6.05 8.64
N PHE A 153 10.40 -5.27 8.25
CA PHE A 153 9.26 -4.90 9.08
C PHE A 153 7.95 -5.14 8.32
N PHE A 154 7.03 -5.87 8.94
CA PHE A 154 5.70 -6.17 8.38
C PHE A 154 4.60 -5.36 9.06
N GLY A 155 3.66 -4.85 8.27
CA GLY A 155 2.50 -4.11 8.76
C GLY A 155 2.72 -2.59 8.79
N SER A 156 1.63 -1.87 9.08
CA SER A 156 1.61 -0.40 9.14
C SER A 156 1.67 0.14 10.58
N ASP A 157 1.77 -0.73 11.58
CA ASP A 157 1.66 -0.43 13.01
C ASP A 157 3.02 -0.48 13.75
N ARG A 158 4.13 -0.71 13.01
CA ARG A 158 5.48 -0.93 13.57
C ARG A 158 6.48 0.20 13.32
N PHE A 159 6.02 1.40 12.98
CA PHE A 159 6.93 2.51 12.68
C PHE A 159 7.85 2.89 13.85
N HIS A 160 7.43 2.73 15.11
CA HIS A 160 8.30 2.91 16.27
C HIS A 160 9.53 1.97 16.27
N HIS A 161 9.36 0.70 15.84
CA HIS A 161 10.50 -0.21 15.67
C HIS A 161 11.42 0.25 14.52
N VAL A 162 10.84 0.73 13.41
CA VAL A 162 11.61 1.28 12.28
C VAL A 162 12.45 2.48 12.73
N TYR A 163 11.86 3.41 13.49
CA TYR A 163 12.55 4.59 14.01
C TYR A 163 13.68 4.21 14.95
N LYS A 164 13.42 3.27 15.89
CA LYS A 164 14.45 2.73 16.78
C LYS A 164 15.59 2.07 16.01
N PHE A 165 15.29 1.27 14.99
CA PHE A 165 16.30 0.60 14.15
C PHE A 165 17.17 1.59 13.36
N LEU A 166 16.57 2.69 12.90
CA LEU A 166 17.25 3.77 12.20
C LEU A 166 17.98 4.75 13.14
N GLY A 167 17.87 4.59 14.46
CA GLY A 167 18.45 5.52 15.43
C GLY A 167 17.80 6.91 15.42
N LEU A 168 16.56 7.02 14.92
CA LEU A 168 15.84 8.28 14.86
C LEU A 168 15.25 8.63 16.23
N PRO A 169 15.30 9.90 16.66
CA PRO A 169 14.59 10.33 17.86
C PRO A 169 13.08 10.21 17.61
N TYR A 170 12.36 9.56 18.53
CA TYR A 170 10.91 9.45 18.48
C TYR A 170 10.33 9.34 19.90
N GLN A 171 9.06 9.72 20.05
CA GLN A 171 8.26 9.46 21.24
C GLN A 171 7.23 8.40 20.85
N ASP A 172 7.20 7.26 21.58
CA ASP A 172 6.33 6.13 21.24
C ASP A 172 4.87 6.40 21.61
N LEU A 173 4.55 6.25 22.89
CA LEU A 173 3.26 6.58 23.48
C LEU A 173 3.50 7.19 24.85
N GLU A 174 2.84 8.32 25.13
CA GLU A 174 2.80 8.92 26.46
C GLU A 174 1.39 8.81 27.02
N LEU A 175 1.25 8.09 28.13
CA LEU A 175 0.03 8.12 28.91
C LEU A 175 0.04 9.37 29.78
N LEU A 176 -0.78 10.35 29.42
CA LEU A 176 -0.89 11.59 30.19
C LEU A 176 -1.53 11.31 31.57
N PRO A 177 -1.18 12.10 32.60
CA PRO A 177 -1.84 12.02 33.90
C PRO A 177 -3.37 12.16 33.77
N PRO A 178 -4.16 11.55 34.67
CA PRO A 178 -5.62 11.67 34.63
C PRO A 178 -6.07 13.13 34.71
N GLY A 179 -6.66 13.65 33.63
CA GLY A 179 -7.41 14.90 33.66
C GLY A 179 -8.78 14.66 34.28
N GLY A 180 -8.93 14.90 35.59
CA GLY A 180 -10.17 14.58 36.32
C GLY A 180 -10.53 13.09 36.31
N ARG A 181 -11.69 12.73 36.87
CA ARG A 181 -12.16 11.33 36.97
C ARG A 181 -12.45 10.76 35.57
N ALA A 182 -11.46 10.10 34.97
CA ALA A 182 -11.71 9.18 33.87
C ALA A 182 -12.64 8.07 34.40
N LYS A 183 -13.86 8.00 33.85
CA LYS A 183 -14.74 6.85 34.08
C LYS A 183 -14.24 5.75 33.16
N LEU A 184 -13.48 4.82 33.75
CA LEU A 184 -13.24 3.50 33.16
C LEU A 184 -14.55 2.72 33.12
#